data_AF-A0A6G3XWD0-F1
#
_entry.id   AF-A0A6G3XWD0-F1
#
_cell.length_a   1.000
_cell.length_b   1.000
_cell.length_c   1.000
_cell.angle_alpha   90.00
_cell.angle_beta   90.00
_cell.angle_gamma   90.00
#
_symmetry.space_group_name_H-M   'P 1'
#
loop_
_entity.id
_entity.type
_entity.pdbx_description
1 polymer ?
#
loop_
_entity_poly.entity_id
_entity_poly.type
_entity_poly.pdbx_seq_one_letter_code
_entity_poly.pdbx_strand_id
1 'polypeptide(L)'
;LVGGRGGYIDGFDEFDPAFFGISPREADHMDPQQRKLLEVAWEALEDGGQRPADLAGGNVAVYVGAFTLDYKILQFADLGFTSLAAHTATGTM
;
A
#
# COMPACT_ATOMS: atom_id res chain seq x y z
N LEU A 1 18.98 4.17 20.60
CA LEU A 1 18.03 3.47 21.50
C LEU A 1 18.38 1.99 21.46
N VAL A 2 18.69 1.40 22.61
CA VAL A 2 19.00 -0.04 22.74
C VAL A 2 17.68 -0.80 22.59
N GLY A 3 17.62 -1.75 21.65
CA GLY A 3 16.40 -2.33 21.11
C GLY A 3 15.48 -2.99 22.14
N GLY A 4 14.25 -2.48 22.22
CA GLY A 4 13.13 -3.13 22.90
C GLY A 4 12.44 -4.15 21.99
N ARG A 5 11.70 -5.07 22.60
CA ARG A 5 10.88 -6.06 21.86
C ARG A 5 9.82 -5.31 21.03
N GLY A 6 9.58 -5.78 19.81
CA GLY A 6 8.55 -5.28 18.91
C GLY A 6 7.86 -6.43 18.18
N GLY A 7 6.64 -6.20 17.70
CA GLY A 7 5.94 -7.09 16.78
C GLY A 7 6.19 -6.61 15.35
N TYR A 8 6.64 -7.51 14.48
CA TYR A 8 6.95 -7.23 13.09
C TYR A 8 6.20 -8.22 12.21
N ILE A 9 5.79 -7.76 11.03
CA ILE A 9 5.11 -8.58 10.04
C ILE A 9 6.16 -9.01 9.01
N ASP A 10 6.17 -10.29 8.66
CA ASP A 10 7.03 -10.82 7.61
C ASP A 10 6.54 -10.36 6.23
N GLY A 11 7.46 -10.15 5.28
CA GLY A 11 7.10 -9.76 3.90
C GLY A 11 6.34 -8.43 3.80
N PHE A 12 6.57 -7.50 4.72
CA PHE A 12 5.83 -6.22 4.76
C PHE A 12 5.98 -5.40 3.47
N ASP A 13 7.07 -5.59 2.73
CA ASP A 13 7.40 -4.91 1.47
C ASP A 13 7.14 -5.76 0.22
N GLU A 14 6.63 -6.99 0.37
CA GLU A 14 6.21 -7.82 -0.76
C GLU A 14 4.88 -7.31 -1.34
N PHE A 15 4.71 -7.38 -2.67
CA PHE A 15 3.48 -6.96 -3.34
C PHE A 15 3.41 -7.57 -4.76
N ASP A 16 2.22 -8.01 -5.20
CA ASP A 16 1.95 -8.38 -6.60
C ASP A 16 1.30 -7.20 -7.35
N PRO A 17 2.08 -6.30 -7.96
CA PRO A 17 1.51 -5.13 -8.61
C PRO A 17 0.73 -5.46 -9.88
N ALA A 18 1.11 -6.53 -10.59
CA ALA A 18 0.47 -6.91 -11.85
C ALA A 18 -0.97 -7.36 -11.61
N PHE A 19 -1.23 -8.05 -10.50
CA PHE A 19 -2.57 -8.46 -10.08
C PHE A 19 -3.51 -7.27 -9.90
N PHE A 20 -3.03 -6.17 -9.31
CA PHE A 20 -3.80 -4.94 -9.07
C PHE A 20 -3.76 -3.95 -10.25
N GLY A 21 -3.15 -4.32 -11.38
CA GLY A 21 -3.04 -3.43 -12.54
C GLY A 21 -2.11 -2.23 -12.33
N ILE A 22 -1.18 -2.33 -11.37
CA ILE A 22 -0.21 -1.32 -11.01
C ILE A 22 1.12 -1.63 -11.70
N SER A 23 1.81 -0.60 -12.21
CA SER A 23 3.12 -0.82 -12.85
C SER A 23 4.21 -1.08 -11.80
N PRO A 24 5.27 -1.85 -12.11
CA PRO A 24 6.38 -2.06 -11.15
C PRO A 24 6.98 -0.74 -10.65
N ARG A 25 7.16 0.22 -11.56
CA ARG A 25 7.65 1.56 -11.22
C ARG A 25 6.74 2.27 -10.22
N GLU A 26 5.43 2.15 -10.40
CA GLU A 26 4.44 2.74 -9.49
C GLU A 26 4.50 2.09 -8.11
N ALA A 27 4.49 0.76 -8.07
CA ALA A 27 4.57 -0.04 -6.86
C ALA A 27 5.82 0.29 -6.02
N ASP A 28 6.96 0.55 -6.67
CA ASP A 28 8.21 0.92 -5.99
C ASP A 28 8.10 2.18 -5.14
N HIS A 29 7.12 3.05 -5.40
CA HIS A 29 6.93 4.28 -4.60
C HIS A 29 5.62 4.25 -3.80
N MET A 30 4.93 3.12 -3.75
CA MET A 30 3.77 2.95 -2.90
C MET A 30 4.18 2.57 -1.49
N ASP A 31 3.59 3.25 -0.52
CA ASP A 31 3.69 2.94 0.90
C ASP A 31 3.33 1.46 1.11
N PRO A 32 4.20 0.68 1.78
CA PRO A 32 3.90 -0.70 2.15
C PRO A 32 2.52 -0.88 2.81
N GLN A 33 2.04 0.10 3.58
CA GLN A 33 0.70 0.08 4.17
C GLN A 33 -0.41 0.09 3.10
N GLN A 34 -0.27 0.89 2.04
CA GLN A 34 -1.24 0.89 0.93
C GLN A 34 -1.20 -0.43 0.16
N ARG A 35 -0.01 -0.97 -0.08
CA ARG A 35 0.17 -2.26 -0.76
C ARG A 35 -0.48 -3.39 0.03
N LYS A 36 -0.25 -3.43 1.34
CA LYS A 36 -0.83 -4.44 2.21
C LYS A 36 -2.35 -4.27 2.38
N LEU A 37 -2.86 -3.03 2.40
CA LEU A 37 -4.29 -2.75 2.37
C LEU A 37 -4.99 -3.38 1.15
N LEU A 38 -4.39 -3.28 -0.04
CA LEU A 38 -4.94 -3.86 -1.26
C LEU A 38 -5.06 -5.38 -1.18
N GLU A 39 -4.01 -6.05 -0.69
CA GLU A 39 -3.99 -7.50 -0.50
C GLU A 39 -5.02 -7.97 0.52
N VAL A 40 -5.03 -7.40 1.73
CA VAL A 40 -5.96 -7.84 2.78
C VAL A 40 -7.42 -7.49 2.44
N ALA A 41 -7.66 -6.41 1.71
CA ALA A 41 -9.00 -6.09 1.21
C ALA A 41 -9.45 -7.13 0.17
N TRP A 42 -8.57 -7.57 -0.72
CA TRP A 42 -8.86 -8.64 -1.65
C TRP A 42 -9.14 -9.96 -0.94
N GLU A 43 -8.27 -10.38 -0.02
CA GLU A 43 -8.44 -11.59 0.78
C GLU A 43 -9.76 -11.59 1.56
N ALA A 44 -10.14 -10.44 2.14
CA ALA A 44 -11.41 -10.30 2.85
C ALA A 44 -12.63 -10.46 1.93
N LEU A 45 -12.55 -9.97 0.69
CA LEU A 45 -13.60 -10.19 -0.32
C LEU A 45 -13.68 -11.68 -0.70
N GLU A 46 -12.53 -12.34 -0.91
CA GLU A 46 -12.48 -13.77 -1.22
C GLU A 46 -13.05 -14.63 -0.09
N ASP A 47 -12.64 -14.38 1.16
CA ASP A 47 -13.15 -15.07 2.35
C ASP A 47 -14.67 -14.88 2.49
N GLY A 48 -15.16 -13.66 2.20
CA GLY A 48 -16.58 -13.33 2.16
C GLY A 48 -17.35 -13.88 0.95
N GLY A 49 -16.68 -14.58 0.03
CA GLY A 49 -17.26 -15.07 -1.22
C GLY A 49 -17.78 -13.96 -2.14
N GLN A 50 -17.28 -12.74 -1.99
CA GLN A 50 -17.70 -11.57 -2.76
C GLN A 50 -16.82 -11.43 -3.99
N ARG A 51 -17.42 -11.43 -5.18
CA ARG A 51 -16.67 -11.14 -6.41
C ARG A 51 -16.57 -9.62 -6.59
N PRO A 52 -15.38 -9.05 -6.77
CA PRO A 52 -15.22 -7.59 -6.96
C PRO A 52 -16.03 -7.04 -8.14
N ALA A 53 -16.19 -7.83 -9.20
CA ALA A 53 -17.00 -7.47 -10.37
C ALA A 53 -18.49 -7.23 -10.03
N ASP A 54 -19.02 -7.91 -9.00
CA ASP A 54 -20.41 -7.75 -8.56
C ASP A 54 -20.58 -6.49 -7.68
N LEU A 55 -19.49 -6.00 -7.09
CA LEU A 55 -19.45 -4.79 -6.27
C LEU A 55 -19.18 -3.53 -7.12
N ALA A 56 -18.57 -3.68 -8.29
CA ALA A 56 -18.18 -2.59 -9.17
C ALA A 56 -19.39 -1.74 -9.59
N GLY A 57 -19.30 -0.42 -9.40
CA GLY A 57 -20.40 0.52 -9.68
C GLY A 57 -21.54 0.49 -8.66
N GLY A 58 -21.45 -0.34 -7.62
CA GLY A 58 -22.39 -0.37 -6.51
C GLY A 58 -22.06 0.66 -5.41
N ASN A 59 -22.94 0.75 -4.41
CA ASN A 59 -22.74 1.58 -3.23
C ASN A 59 -21.91 0.83 -2.18
N VAL A 60 -20.61 0.71 -2.43
CA VAL A 60 -19.65 0.10 -1.49
C VAL A 60 -18.76 1.18 -0.91
N ALA A 61 -18.72 1.27 0.42
CA ALA A 61 -17.87 2.21 1.13
C ALA A 61 -16.63 1.49 1.70
N VAL A 62 -15.49 2.18 1.68
CA VAL A 62 -14.22 1.70 2.24
C VAL A 62 -13.80 2.65 3.35
N TYR A 63 -13.62 2.13 4.56
CA TYR A 63 -13.16 2.89 5.72
C TYR A 63 -11.85 2.29 6.20
N VAL A 64 -10.78 3.09 6.20
CA VAL A 64 -9.42 2.64 6.52
C VAL A 64 -8.89 3.42 7.71
N GLY A 65 -8.43 2.71 8.73
CA GLY A 65 -7.58 3.27 9.76
C GLY A 65 -6.13 3.20 9.32
N ALA A 66 -5.62 4.25 8.68
CA ALA A 66 -4.21 4.40 8.35
C ALA A 66 -3.64 5.55 9.17
N PHE A 67 -2.49 5.32 9.78
CA PHE A 67 -1.79 6.31 10.58
C PHE A 67 -0.30 6.17 10.32
N THR A 68 0.42 7.27 10.49
CA THR A 68 1.87 7.46 10.26
C THR A 68 2.25 7.90 8.85
N LEU A 69 3.41 8.57 8.76
CA LEU A 69 3.96 9.17 7.53
C LEU A 69 5.40 8.68 7.30
N ASP A 70 5.76 7.54 7.85
CA ASP A 70 7.14 7.07 7.91
C ASP A 70 7.70 6.83 6.52
N TYR A 71 6.93 6.18 5.64
CA TYR A 71 7.36 5.94 4.26
C TYR A 71 7.49 7.25 3.47
N LYS A 72 6.58 8.20 3.71
CA LYS A 72 6.71 9.56 3.19
C LYS A 72 7.98 10.23 3.68
N ILE A 73 8.28 10.18 4.98
CA ILE A 73 9.50 10.80 5.52
C ILE A 73 10.75 10.17 4.90
N LEU A 74 10.77 8.84 4.75
CA LEU A 74 11.86 8.13 4.10
C LEU A 74 12.02 8.53 2.63
N GLN A 75 10.93 8.61 1.87
CA GLN A 75 10.98 8.99 0.46
C GLN A 75 11.41 10.45 0.25
N PHE A 76 11.03 11.34 1.17
CA PHE A 76 11.40 12.75 1.13
C PHE A 76 12.73 13.05 1.86
N ALA A 77 13.39 12.04 2.45
CA ALA A 77 14.71 12.20 3.05
C ALA A 77 15.81 12.41 1.99
N ASP A 78 15.58 11.96 0.75
CA ASP A 78 16.42 12.22 -0.41
C ASP A 78 15.58 12.91 -1.50
N LEU A 79 15.71 14.24 -1.65
CA LEU A 79 14.99 15.06 -2.63
C LEU A 79 15.81 15.33 -3.90
N GLY A 80 16.71 14.43 -4.28
CA GLY A 80 17.37 14.49 -5.57
C GLY A 80 16.38 14.45 -6.73
N PHE A 81 16.71 15.11 -7.86
CA PHE A 81 15.86 15.06 -9.08
C PHE A 81 15.60 13.64 -9.60
N THR A 82 16.40 12.66 -9.18
CA THR A 82 16.27 11.24 -9.53
C THR A 82 15.31 10.45 -8.64
N SER A 83 14.99 10.93 -7.44
CA SER A 83 14.08 10.26 -6.49
C SER A 83 12.62 10.72 -6.60
N LEU A 84 12.38 11.84 -7.29
CA LEU A 84 11.04 12.37 -7.53
C LEU A 84 10.43 11.78 -8.80
N ALA A 85 9.33 11.04 -8.67
CA ALA A 85 8.59 10.46 -9.79
C ALA A 85 7.12 10.90 -9.79
N ALA A 86 6.41 10.63 -10.90
CA ALA A 86 5.04 11.08 -11.13
C ALA A 86 4.04 10.61 -10.05
N HIS A 87 4.35 9.51 -9.37
CA HIS A 87 3.50 8.81 -8.41
C HIS A 87 4.00 8.95 -6.95
N THR A 88 5.09 9.70 -6.71
CA THR A 88 5.59 9.99 -5.35
C THR A 88 4.52 10.64 -4.46
N ALA A 89 3.67 11.50 -5.03
CA ALA A 89 2.64 12.20 -4.26
C ALA A 89 1.47 11.30 -3.82
N THR A 90 1.10 10.32 -4.64
CA THR A 90 -0.02 9.41 -4.36
C THR A 90 0.43 8.19 -3.56
N GLY A 91 1.64 7.71 -3.81
CA GLY A 91 2.21 6.55 -3.11
C GLY A 91 2.62 6.82 -1.66
N THR A 92 2.47 8.03 -1.13
CA THR A 92 2.86 8.40 0.25
C THR A 92 1.73 8.92 1.12
N MET A 93 0.47 8.84 0.64
CA MET A 93 -0.71 9.28 1.38
C MET A 93 -1.28 8.23 2.32
#